data_AF-A0A1G2I354-F1
#
_entry.id   AF-A0A1G2I354-F1
#
_cell.length_a   1.000
_cell.length_b   1.000
_cell.length_c   1.000
_cell.angle_alpha   90.00
_cell.angle_beta   90.00
_cell.angle_gamma   90.00
#
_symmetry.space_group_name_H-M   'P 1'
#
loop_
_entity.id
_entity.type
_entity.pdbx_description
1 polymer ?
#
loop_
_entity_poly.entity_id
_entity_poly.type
_entity_poly.pdbx_seq_one_letter_code
_entity_poly.pdbx_strand_id
1 'polypeptide(L)'
;MFDVRFTQKAILDMEVFIQRYEMAFLAFHNDSGIWNEEMIKDLYRQSANALHEKMVDEITARLSKDKVLGRKEYKSVKQVDFHISNRLIIVMFSDDTKNNIRQVESVFIDKKVIL
;
A
#
# COMPACT_ATOMS: atom_id res chain seq x y z
N MET A 1 -17.25 1.67 -14.61
CA MET A 1 -16.40 2.00 -13.45
C MET A 1 -16.69 1.00 -12.36
N PHE A 2 -15.69 0.27 -11.86
CA PHE A 2 -15.86 -0.74 -10.81
C PHE A 2 -15.86 -0.09 -9.41
N ASP A 3 -16.67 -0.64 -8.50
CA ASP A 3 -16.58 -0.37 -7.07
C ASP A 3 -15.39 -1.14 -6.49
N VAL A 4 -14.40 -0.45 -5.94
CA VAL A 4 -13.16 -1.06 -5.43
C VAL A 4 -13.32 -1.34 -3.94
N ARG A 5 -13.20 -2.61 -3.55
CA ARG A 5 -13.32 -3.03 -2.14
C ARG A 5 -12.07 -3.73 -1.69
N PHE A 6 -11.64 -3.43 -0.47
CA PHE A 6 -10.49 -4.06 0.15
C PHE A 6 -10.95 -5.18 1.07
N THR A 7 -10.36 -6.36 0.91
CA THR A 7 -10.52 -7.43 1.91
C THR A 7 -9.81 -7.03 3.21
N GLN A 8 -10.22 -7.65 4.32
CA GLN A 8 -9.53 -7.52 5.61
C GLN A 8 -8.03 -7.85 5.47
N LYS A 9 -7.71 -8.85 4.64
CA LYS A 9 -6.33 -9.24 4.37
C LYS A 9 -5.56 -8.11 3.68
N ALA A 10 -6.11 -7.53 2.62
CA ALA A 10 -5.46 -6.43 1.91
C ALA A 10 -5.23 -5.19 2.80
N ILE A 11 -6.19 -4.89 3.68
CA ILE A 11 -6.05 -3.84 4.70
C ILE A 11 -4.88 -4.17 5.63
N LEU A 12 -4.86 -5.37 6.19
CA LEU A 12 -3.82 -5.82 7.10
C LEU A 12 -2.43 -5.86 6.42
N ASP A 13 -2.35 -6.24 5.14
CA ASP A 13 -1.10 -6.22 4.38
C ASP A 13 -0.51 -4.79 4.32
N MET A 14 -1.36 -3.77 4.11
CA MET A 14 -0.95 -2.36 4.10
C MET A 14 -0.58 -1.86 5.51
N GLU A 15 -1.38 -2.16 6.52
CA GLU A 15 -1.12 -1.76 7.90
C GLU A 15 0.19 -2.34 8.44
N VAL A 16 0.46 -3.62 8.18
CA VAL A 16 1.71 -4.28 8.59
C VAL A 16 2.92 -3.61 7.93
N PHE A 17 2.79 -3.17 6.68
CA PHE A 17 3.85 -2.43 6.02
C PHE A 17 4.09 -1.06 6.67
N ILE A 18 3.02 -0.31 6.97
CA ILE A 18 3.09 1.00 7.64
C ILE A 18 3.71 0.87 9.03
N GLN A 19 3.30 -0.12 9.82
CA GLN A 19 3.89 -0.38 11.15
C GLN A 19 5.38 -0.74 11.04
N ARG A 20 5.77 -1.58 10.10
CA ARG A 20 7.19 -1.93 9.88
C ARG A 20 8.00 -0.73 9.40
N TYR A 21 7.39 0.16 8.61
CA TYR A 21 7.99 1.41 8.20
C TYR A 21 8.23 2.29 9.42
N GLU A 22 7.22 2.53 10.25
CA GLU A 22 7.36 3.30 11.50
C GLU A 22 8.45 2.70 12.41
N MET A 23 8.40 1.40 12.68
CA MET A 23 9.38 0.72 13.55
C MET A 23 10.82 0.84 13.04
N ALA A 24 11.04 0.68 11.73
CA ALA A 24 12.38 0.81 11.16
C ALA A 24 12.94 2.22 11.37
N PHE A 25 12.11 3.26 11.21
CA PHE A 25 12.52 4.64 11.45
C PHE A 25 12.76 4.94 12.92
N LEU A 26 11.90 4.46 13.82
CA LEU A 26 12.10 4.61 15.26
C LEU A 26 13.41 3.96 15.73
N ALA A 27 13.74 2.78 15.19
CA ALA A 27 15.00 2.11 15.50
C ALA A 27 16.23 2.91 15.06
N PHE A 28 16.17 3.66 13.95
CA PHE A 28 17.27 4.52 13.50
C PHE A 28 17.51 5.73 14.41
N HIS A 29 16.46 6.25 15.07
CA HIS A 29 16.54 7.50 15.84
C HIS A 29 16.71 7.32 17.34
N ASN A 30 16.42 6.14 17.91
CA ASN A 30 16.61 5.87 19.34
C ASN A 30 18.07 5.95 19.83
N ASP A 31 19.07 5.88 18.94
CA ASP A 31 20.51 5.88 19.30
C ASP A 31 21.23 7.21 18.95
N SER A 32 20.46 8.24 18.59
CA SER A 32 21.00 9.45 17.96
C SER A 32 21.19 10.64 18.91
N GLY A 33 20.67 10.58 20.15
CA GLY A 33 20.77 11.66 21.13
C GLY A 33 20.12 12.99 20.69
N ILE A 34 19.19 12.95 19.74
CA ILE A 34 18.57 14.14 19.15
C ILE A 34 17.60 14.79 20.14
N TRP A 35 17.81 16.07 20.45
CA TRP A 35 16.98 16.87 21.37
C TRP A 35 15.49 17.02 20.97
N ASN A 36 15.12 16.64 19.75
CA ASN A 36 13.78 16.80 19.17
C ASN A 36 13.10 15.46 18.81
N GLU A 37 13.44 14.39 19.52
CA GLU A 37 12.99 13.02 19.24
C GLU A 37 11.46 12.91 19.04
N GLU A 38 10.64 13.54 19.89
CA GLU A 38 9.17 13.50 19.78
C GLU A 38 8.65 14.21 18.52
N MET A 39 9.24 15.36 18.13
CA MET A 39 8.86 16.06 16.91
C MET A 39 9.17 15.21 15.65
N ILE A 40 10.28 14.48 15.69
CA ILE A 40 10.69 13.58 14.62
C ILE A 40 9.71 12.39 14.53
N LYS A 41 9.35 11.78 15.68
CA LYS A 41 8.36 10.70 15.75
C LYS A 41 7.01 11.11 15.18
N ASP A 42 6.51 12.30 15.54
CA ASP A 42 5.22 12.79 15.05
C ASP A 42 5.23 13.08 13.55
N LEU A 43 6.33 13.65 13.02
CA LEU A 43 6.50 13.82 11.58
C LEU A 43 6.47 12.49 10.83
N TYR A 44 7.05 11.44 11.40
CA TYR A 44 7.02 10.10 10.80
C TYR A 44 5.64 9.45 10.85
N ARG A 45 4.90 9.59 11.95
CA ARG A 45 3.50 9.14 12.02
C ARG A 45 2.64 9.81 10.96
N GLN A 46 2.76 11.13 10.80
CA GLN A 46 2.07 11.87 9.75
C GLN A 46 2.47 11.38 8.35
N SER A 47 3.75 11.15 8.12
CA SER A 47 4.26 10.64 6.85
C SER A 47 3.77 9.22 6.54
N ALA A 48 3.66 8.37 7.56
CA ALA A 48 3.18 7.00 7.45
C ALA A 48 1.67 6.97 7.11
N ASN A 49 0.88 7.84 7.76
CA ASN A 49 -0.54 8.02 7.44
C ASN A 49 -0.74 8.55 6.01
N ALA A 50 0.01 9.58 5.62
CA ALA A 50 -0.04 10.12 4.26
C ALA A 50 0.33 9.08 3.20
N LEU A 51 1.28 8.18 3.52
CA LEU A 51 1.64 7.06 2.63
C LEU A 51 0.49 6.04 2.54
N HIS A 52 -0.17 5.74 3.65
CA HIS A 52 -1.33 4.85 3.68
C HIS A 52 -2.47 5.39 2.80
N GLU A 53 -2.86 6.64 2.99
CA GLU A 53 -3.90 7.30 2.19
C GLU A 53 -3.54 7.29 0.71
N LYS A 54 -2.29 7.65 0.37
CA LYS A 54 -1.81 7.63 -1.01
C LYS A 54 -1.85 6.23 -1.64
N MET A 55 -1.59 5.17 -0.87
CA MET A 55 -1.74 3.79 -1.34
C MET A 55 -3.19 3.48 -1.68
N VAL A 56 -4.11 3.78 -0.78
CA VAL A 56 -5.55 3.54 -0.97
C VAL A 56 -6.06 4.29 -2.20
N ASP A 57 -5.72 5.58 -2.33
CA ASP A 57 -6.14 6.42 -3.44
C ASP A 57 -5.62 5.92 -4.79
N GLU A 58 -4.33 5.60 -4.88
CA GLU A 58 -3.71 5.16 -6.13
C GLU A 58 -4.21 3.77 -6.55
N ILE A 59 -4.40 2.85 -5.59
CA ILE A 59 -5.00 1.54 -5.85
C ILE A 59 -6.43 1.74 -6.39
N THR A 60 -7.22 2.57 -5.73
CA THR A 60 -8.61 2.84 -6.10
C THR A 60 -8.72 3.51 -7.47
N ALA A 61 -7.87 4.50 -7.75
CA ALA A 61 -7.83 5.20 -9.03
C ALA A 61 -7.46 4.26 -10.20
N ARG A 62 -6.57 3.29 -9.96
CA ARG A 62 -6.18 2.29 -10.98
C ARG A 62 -7.25 1.23 -11.17
N LEU A 63 -7.80 0.72 -10.07
CA LEU A 63 -8.73 -0.40 -10.06
C LEU A 63 -10.18 0.02 -10.30
N SER A 64 -10.54 1.29 -10.24
CA SER A 64 -11.90 1.74 -10.60
C SER A 64 -12.14 1.76 -12.12
N LYS A 65 -11.07 1.76 -12.92
CA LYS A 65 -11.15 1.78 -14.40
C LYS A 65 -11.75 0.49 -14.94
N ASP A 66 -12.49 0.59 -16.04
CA ASP A 66 -13.11 -0.59 -16.70
C ASP A 66 -12.06 -1.62 -17.14
N LYS A 67 -10.92 -1.13 -17.64
CA LYS A 67 -9.75 -1.95 -17.96
C LYS A 67 -8.54 -1.48 -17.15
N VAL A 68 -8.02 -2.39 -16.34
CA VAL A 68 -6.69 -2.23 -15.72
C VAL A 68 -5.63 -2.59 -16.76
N LEU A 69 -4.82 -1.61 -17.15
CA LEU A 69 -3.69 -1.79 -18.06
C LEU A 69 -2.51 -2.44 -17.34
N GLY A 70 -1.73 -3.26 -18.06
CA GLY A 70 -0.56 -3.93 -17.50
C GLY A 70 -0.88 -5.06 -16.51
N ARG A 71 -2.15 -5.49 -16.42
CA ARG A 71 -2.54 -6.59 -15.55
C ARG A 71 -1.99 -7.93 -16.04
N LYS A 72 -1.52 -8.76 -15.11
CA LYS A 72 -1.20 -10.18 -15.32
C LYS A 72 -2.38 -11.00 -14.80
N GLU A 73 -2.69 -12.11 -15.44
CA GLU A 73 -3.85 -12.94 -15.07
C GLU A 73 -3.40 -14.34 -14.69
N TYR A 74 -3.82 -14.79 -13.51
CA TYR A 74 -3.51 -16.07 -12.91
C TYR A 74 -4.82 -16.75 -12.46
N LYS A 75 -5.44 -17.52 -13.36
CA LYS A 75 -6.76 -18.12 -13.16
C LYS A 75 -7.81 -17.05 -12.83
N SER A 76 -8.42 -17.09 -11.65
CA SER A 76 -9.44 -16.14 -11.19
C SER A 76 -8.86 -14.86 -10.57
N VAL A 77 -7.54 -14.81 -10.36
CA VAL A 77 -6.87 -13.69 -9.71
C VAL A 77 -6.04 -12.92 -10.73
N LYS A 78 -6.13 -11.60 -10.68
CA LYS A 78 -5.37 -10.68 -11.52
C LYS A 78 -4.36 -9.95 -10.65
N GLN A 79 -3.25 -9.57 -11.25
CA GLN A 79 -2.19 -8.79 -10.62
C GLN A 79 -1.99 -7.50 -11.40
N VAL A 80 -1.78 -6.39 -10.71
CA VAL A 80 -1.20 -5.18 -11.29
C VAL A 80 -0.04 -4.72 -10.42
N ASP A 81 1.02 -4.23 -11.05
CA ASP A 81 2.18 -3.69 -10.36
C ASP A 81 2.44 -2.23 -10.79
N PHE A 82 2.83 -1.40 -9.84
CA PHE A 82 3.10 0.02 -10.06
C PHE A 82 3.92 0.62 -8.93
N HIS A 83 4.50 1.80 -9.17
CA HIS A 83 5.29 2.48 -8.16
C HIS A 83 4.50 3.58 -7.47
N ILE A 84 4.61 3.65 -6.14
CA ILE A 84 4.27 4.83 -5.35
C ILE A 84 5.58 5.38 -4.80
N SER A 85 5.96 6.56 -5.28
CA SER A 85 7.28 7.14 -5.03
C SER A 85 8.38 6.14 -5.46
N ASN A 86 9.20 5.64 -4.53
CA ASN A 86 10.28 4.68 -4.78
C ASN A 86 9.92 3.23 -4.42
N ARG A 87 8.66 2.93 -4.10
CA ARG A 87 8.20 1.62 -3.65
C ARG A 87 7.39 0.95 -4.74
N LEU A 88 7.70 -0.30 -5.04
CA LEU A 88 6.88 -1.14 -5.91
C LEU A 88 5.69 -1.68 -5.10
N ILE A 89 4.49 -1.42 -5.57
CA ILE A 89 3.23 -1.94 -5.06
C ILE A 89 2.74 -2.98 -6.05
N ILE A 90 2.45 -4.18 -5.56
CA ILE A 90 1.89 -5.28 -6.32
C ILE A 90 0.53 -5.60 -5.70
N VAL A 91 -0.53 -5.49 -6.50
CA VAL A 91 -1.89 -5.64 -6.04
C VAL A 91 -2.50 -6.86 -6.72
N MET A 92 -2.99 -7.80 -5.91
CA MET A 92 -3.78 -8.93 -6.38
C MET A 92 -5.25 -8.60 -6.21
N PHE A 93 -6.04 -8.79 -7.27
CA PHE A 93 -7.46 -8.47 -7.26
C PHE A 93 -8.28 -9.50 -8.04
N SER A 94 -9.56 -9.58 -7.73
CA SER A 94 -10.57 -10.35 -8.47
C SER A 94 -11.70 -9.42 -8.93
N ASP A 95 -12.40 -9.82 -9.99
CA ASP A 95 -13.53 -9.07 -10.51
C ASP A 95 -14.81 -9.87 -10.26
N ASP A 96 -15.75 -9.31 -9.51
CA ASP A 96 -17.14 -9.72 -9.53
C ASP A 96 -17.87 -8.86 -10.57
N THR A 97 -17.92 -9.39 -11.80
CA THR A 97 -18.53 -8.69 -12.93
C THR A 97 -20.05 -8.59 -12.82
N LYS A 98 -20.71 -9.43 -12.00
CA LYS A 98 -22.17 -9.36 -11.81
C LYS A 98 -22.55 -8.16 -10.96
N ASN A 99 -21.77 -7.91 -9.92
CA ASN A 99 -22.00 -6.79 -8.99
C ASN A 99 -21.16 -5.56 -9.34
N ASN A 100 -20.32 -5.63 -10.39
CA ASN A 100 -19.40 -4.58 -10.79
C ASN A 100 -18.45 -4.17 -9.65
N ILE A 101 -18.02 -5.16 -8.86
CA ILE A 101 -17.09 -5.02 -7.74
C ILE A 101 -15.72 -5.54 -8.17
N ARG A 102 -14.68 -4.76 -7.87
CA ARG A 102 -13.29 -5.21 -7.95
C ARG A 102 -12.74 -5.35 -6.55
N GLN A 103 -12.46 -6.58 -6.16
CA GLN A 103 -12.03 -6.92 -4.82
C GLN A 103 -10.51 -7.01 -4.77
N VAL A 104 -9.89 -6.21 -3.91
CA VAL A 104 -8.46 -6.27 -3.60
C VAL A 104 -8.24 -7.41 -2.59
N GLU A 105 -7.62 -8.48 -3.07
CA GLU A 105 -7.38 -9.70 -2.29
C GLU A 105 -6.12 -9.59 -1.45
N SER A 106 -5.07 -8.96 -1.98
CA SER A 106 -3.82 -8.74 -1.24
C SER A 106 -2.99 -7.62 -1.85
N VAL A 107 -2.13 -7.04 -1.01
CA VAL A 107 -1.19 -5.99 -1.41
C VAL A 107 0.21 -6.41 -0.96
N PHE A 108 1.17 -6.40 -1.89
CA PHE A 108 2.58 -6.61 -1.57
C PHE A 108 3.33 -5.31 -1.86
N ILE A 109 4.20 -4.93 -0.94
CA ILE A 109 4.95 -3.69 -1.02
C ILE A 109 6.42 -4.06 -0.93
N ASP A 110 7.12 -3.90 -2.06
CA ASP A 110 8.55 -4.18 -2.10
C ASP A 110 9.31 -3.15 -1.27
N LYS A 111 10.25 -3.67 -0.48
CA LYS A 111 11.18 -2.85 0.28
C LYS A 111 12.45 -2.71 -0.55
N LYS A 112 12.60 -1.59 -1.25
CA LYS A 112 13.97 -1.11 -1.47
C LYS A 112 14.52 -0.69 -0.11
N VAL A 113 15.39 -1.53 0.45
CA VAL A 113 16.32 -1.12 1.50
C VAL A 113 17.13 0.02 0.89
N ILE A 114 16.92 1.25 1.36
CA ILE A 114 17.85 2.33 1.09
C ILE A 114 19.01 2.03 2.03
N LEU A 115 20.04 1.37 1.49
CA LEU A 115 21.38 1.31 2.07
C LEU A 115 22.06 2.66 1.91
#